data_AF-A0A317VKP1-F1
#
_entry.id   AF-A0A317VKP1-F1
#
_cell.length_a   1.000
_cell.length_b   1.000
_cell.length_c   1.000
_cell.angle_alpha   90.00
_cell.angle_beta   90.00
_cell.angle_gamma   90.00
#
_symmetry.space_group_name_H-M   'P 1'
#
loop_
_entity.id
_entity.type
_entity.pdbx_description
1 polymer ?
#
loop_
_entity_poly.entity_id
_entity_poly.type
_entity_poly.pdbx_seq_one_letter_code
_entity_poly.pdbx_strand_id
1 'polypeptide(L)'
;MHNIVINLGLSFLRTNHIVPAHLAYRQPATSGGGSADSSRSQQHLYPSPSVQLFVPKTFLSHSTKTPTLTKPPTMAVPSGLPNYTRHITSHNSSGEAIIHSSTPGDWTSIGEDRFGFSVAYTTSSFPPDLNNDADISSHTAKMESKNLGLVNPNGTVCRVVDFAPNTDPFMHRTRSLDYGVVLEGEIIMELDSGENVLMKKGDIAVQRGTMHGWRNPSKENWTRMLFVLQDCKPISAEDGKQLGEDLGKSSDLPPSDGANA
;
A
#
# COMPACT_ATOMS: atom_id res chain seq x y z
N MET A 1 62.82 22.51 -14.98
CA MET A 1 63.90 22.45 -13.97
C MET A 1 63.28 22.60 -12.58
N HIS A 2 63.73 21.79 -11.62
CA HIS A 2 63.37 21.70 -10.18
C HIS A 2 62.03 20.97 -9.87
N ASN A 3 62.03 19.64 -9.64
CA ASN A 3 62.32 18.86 -8.40
C ASN A 3 61.28 19.08 -7.28
N ILE A 4 60.26 18.20 -7.12
CA ILE A 4 60.21 16.96 -6.29
C ILE A 4 60.47 17.21 -4.80
N VAL A 5 59.48 16.92 -3.93
CA VAL A 5 59.56 15.97 -2.79
C VAL A 5 58.14 15.48 -2.41
N ILE A 6 58.05 14.15 -2.23
CA ILE A 6 56.94 13.31 -1.78
C ILE A 6 56.92 13.28 -0.23
N ASN A 7 55.76 13.18 0.42
CA ASN A 7 55.69 12.45 1.68
C ASN A 7 54.39 11.66 1.87
N LEU A 8 54.58 10.44 2.37
CA LEU A 8 53.65 9.33 2.59
C LEU A 8 53.29 9.23 4.08
N GLY A 9 52.14 8.63 4.37
CA GLY A 9 51.81 8.01 5.67
C GLY A 9 50.73 8.77 6.47
N LEU A 10 49.84 8.13 7.23
CA LEU A 10 49.72 6.72 7.63
C LEU A 10 48.28 6.45 8.10
N SER A 11 47.91 5.18 8.00
CA SER A 11 46.73 4.46 8.51
C SER A 11 46.18 4.88 9.89
N PHE A 12 44.85 4.83 10.04
CA PHE A 12 44.22 4.27 11.24
C PHE A 12 42.91 3.52 10.88
N LEU A 13 42.97 2.19 10.98
CA LEU A 13 41.82 1.30 11.12
C LEU A 13 41.25 1.43 12.54
N ARG A 14 39.93 1.56 12.67
CA ARG A 14 39.19 1.11 13.86
C ARG A 14 37.97 0.31 13.44
N THR A 15 38.06 -1.00 13.61
CA THR A 15 36.94 -1.89 13.93
C THR A 15 36.57 -1.69 15.39
N ASN A 16 35.27 -1.81 15.74
CA ASN A 16 34.79 -2.74 16.77
C ASN A 16 33.27 -2.64 16.99
N HIS A 17 32.65 -3.81 16.76
CA HIS A 17 31.66 -4.51 17.58
C HIS A 17 30.29 -3.89 17.95
N ILE A 18 29.30 -4.61 17.42
CA ILE A 18 27.92 -4.80 17.86
C ILE A 18 27.88 -5.44 19.26
N VAL A 19 27.02 -4.93 20.15
CA VAL A 19 26.35 -5.69 21.23
C VAL A 19 24.93 -5.12 21.45
N PRO A 20 23.86 -5.94 21.46
CA PRO A 20 22.53 -5.49 21.89
C PRO A 20 22.31 -5.81 23.38
N ALA A 21 21.74 -4.86 24.13
CA ALA A 21 21.27 -5.10 25.50
C ALA A 21 19.74 -5.10 25.54
N HIS A 22 19.16 -6.28 25.74
CA HIS A 22 17.77 -6.47 26.12
C HIS A 22 17.50 -5.84 27.50
N LEU A 23 16.55 -4.92 27.60
CA LEU A 23 15.91 -4.55 28.86
C LEU A 23 14.73 -5.49 29.12
N ALA A 24 14.90 -6.45 30.02
CA ALA A 24 13.81 -7.23 30.59
C ALA A 24 13.33 -6.56 31.89
N TYR A 25 12.05 -6.20 31.92
CA TYR A 25 11.34 -5.63 33.05
C TYR A 25 11.15 -6.67 34.16
N ARG A 26 11.64 -6.39 35.38
CA ARG A 26 11.54 -7.24 36.57
C ARG A 26 10.25 -6.91 37.34
N GLN A 27 9.42 -7.92 37.60
CA GLN A 27 8.33 -7.87 38.59
C GLN A 27 8.88 -8.22 40.00
N PRO A 28 8.36 -7.62 41.09
CA PRO A 28 8.82 -7.92 42.44
C PRO A 28 8.14 -9.17 43.03
N ALA A 29 8.91 -9.90 43.82
CA ALA A 29 8.54 -11.12 44.52
C ALA A 29 7.71 -10.87 45.79
N THR A 30 6.82 -11.80 46.12
CA THR A 30 6.25 -11.97 47.46
C THR A 30 6.69 -13.29 48.07
N SER A 31 6.85 -13.27 49.38
CA SER A 31 7.54 -14.22 50.25
C SER A 31 6.62 -15.26 50.91
N GLY A 32 7.19 -16.43 51.23
CA GLY A 32 6.67 -17.47 52.14
C GLY A 32 6.72 -18.84 51.47
N GLY A 33 7.39 -19.89 51.93
CA GLY A 33 7.96 -20.23 53.23
C GLY A 33 7.47 -21.64 53.60
N GLY A 34 8.34 -22.66 53.58
CA GLY A 34 8.12 -23.91 54.32
C GLY A 34 8.29 -25.26 53.58
N SER A 35 9.39 -25.92 53.94
CA SER A 35 9.60 -27.37 54.13
C SER A 35 9.78 -28.33 52.95
N ALA A 36 10.82 -29.15 53.13
CA ALA A 36 11.36 -30.17 52.24
C ALA A 36 10.54 -31.48 52.21
N ASP A 37 10.57 -32.18 51.08
CA ASP A 37 10.93 -33.61 51.04
C ASP A 37 11.33 -34.02 49.60
N SER A 38 12.28 -34.93 49.55
CA SER A 38 12.84 -35.65 48.43
C SER A 38 11.84 -36.61 47.77
N SER A 39 11.90 -36.73 46.44
CA SER A 39 12.11 -38.00 45.72
C SER A 39 11.51 -38.03 44.32
N ARG A 40 12.32 -38.58 43.41
CA ARG A 40 11.95 -39.45 42.28
C ARG A 40 11.20 -38.85 41.07
N SER A 41 11.99 -38.73 40.01
CA SER A 41 11.58 -38.71 38.61
C SER A 41 10.50 -39.74 38.26
N GLN A 42 9.37 -39.28 37.74
CA GLN A 42 8.56 -40.02 36.78
C GLN A 42 8.09 -39.09 35.66
N GLN A 43 8.41 -39.47 34.43
CA GLN A 43 7.89 -38.88 33.21
C GLN A 43 6.42 -39.30 33.06
N HIS A 44 5.49 -38.35 33.12
CA HIS A 44 4.10 -38.61 32.76
C HIS A 44 3.88 -38.30 31.27
N LEU A 45 3.71 -39.38 30.51
CA LEU A 45 3.13 -39.38 29.17
C LEU A 45 1.62 -39.10 29.30
N TYR A 46 1.16 -37.97 28.76
CA TYR A 46 -0.26 -37.69 28.59
C TYR A 46 -0.79 -38.44 27.36
N PRO A 47 -1.87 -39.25 27.45
CA PRO A 47 -2.61 -39.67 26.28
C PRO A 47 -3.56 -38.56 25.82
N SER A 48 -3.61 -38.35 24.50
CA SER A 48 -4.55 -37.47 23.82
C SER A 48 -6.00 -37.97 24.00
N PRO A 49 -6.97 -37.11 24.37
CA PRO A 49 -8.37 -37.51 24.34
C PRO A 49 -8.94 -37.35 22.93
N SER A 50 -9.24 -38.48 22.29
CA SER A 50 -10.06 -38.54 21.08
C SER A 50 -11.46 -38.01 21.37
N VAL A 51 -11.78 -36.81 20.86
CA VAL A 51 -13.14 -36.26 20.91
C VAL A 51 -13.99 -37.01 19.87
N GLN A 52 -14.86 -37.91 20.33
CA GLN A 52 -15.91 -38.48 19.49
C GLN A 52 -17.00 -37.43 19.28
N LEU A 53 -17.12 -36.93 18.05
CA LEU A 53 -18.14 -35.99 17.62
C LEU A 53 -19.50 -36.69 17.57
N PHE A 54 -20.37 -36.39 18.53
CA PHE A 54 -21.77 -36.81 18.53
C PHE A 54 -22.54 -35.92 17.54
N VAL A 55 -23.07 -36.49 16.46
CA VAL A 55 -23.94 -35.78 15.51
C VAL A 55 -25.40 -36.10 15.85
N PRO A 56 -26.20 -35.14 16.35
CA PRO A 56 -27.64 -35.34 16.39
C PRO A 56 -28.22 -35.15 14.99
N LYS A 57 -29.02 -36.13 14.57
CA LYS A 57 -29.80 -36.09 13.33
C LYS A 57 -30.96 -35.08 13.45
N THR A 58 -31.31 -34.54 12.28
CA THR A 58 -32.52 -33.81 11.90
C THR A 58 -32.70 -32.37 12.42
N PHE A 59 -32.28 -31.42 11.58
CA PHE A 59 -32.95 -30.14 11.41
C PHE A 59 -33.31 -29.96 9.93
N LEU A 60 -34.55 -29.53 9.67
CA LEU A 60 -35.13 -29.30 8.35
C LEU A 60 -34.28 -28.35 7.51
N SER A 61 -33.94 -28.75 6.29
CA SER A 61 -33.23 -27.91 5.31
C SER A 61 -34.13 -26.78 4.81
N HIS A 62 -34.00 -25.60 5.40
CA HIS A 62 -34.32 -24.38 4.68
C HIS A 62 -33.14 -24.07 3.78
N SER A 63 -33.34 -24.29 2.48
CA SER A 63 -32.39 -23.93 1.42
C SER A 63 -32.22 -22.40 1.38
N THR A 64 -31.30 -21.88 2.19
CA THR A 64 -30.74 -20.55 1.96
C THR A 64 -29.75 -20.69 0.84
N LYS A 65 -30.18 -20.38 -0.39
CA LYS A 65 -29.26 -20.19 -1.51
C LYS A 65 -28.22 -19.17 -1.09
N THR A 66 -26.99 -19.61 -0.85
CA THR A 66 -25.82 -18.73 -0.83
C THR A 66 -25.86 -17.96 -2.15
N PRO A 67 -25.88 -16.62 -2.14
CA PRO A 67 -25.83 -15.86 -3.38
C PRO A 67 -24.50 -16.19 -4.05
N THR A 68 -24.56 -16.97 -5.13
CA THR A 68 -23.44 -17.13 -6.05
C THR A 68 -23.17 -15.75 -6.62
N LEU A 69 -22.08 -15.13 -6.17
CA LEU A 69 -21.49 -13.93 -6.77
C LEU A 69 -21.08 -14.28 -8.20
N THR A 70 -22.03 -14.18 -9.13
CA THR A 70 -21.73 -14.22 -10.55
C THR A 70 -20.95 -12.95 -10.86
N LYS A 71 -19.69 -13.10 -11.26
CA LYS A 71 -18.81 -12.02 -11.70
C LYS A 71 -19.58 -11.16 -12.73
N PRO A 72 -19.80 -9.85 -12.46
CA PRO A 72 -20.45 -8.95 -13.40
C PRO A 72 -19.72 -8.96 -14.75
N PRO A 73 -20.40 -8.67 -15.88
CA PRO A 73 -19.75 -8.57 -17.18
C PRO A 73 -18.54 -7.62 -17.09
N THR A 74 -17.38 -8.14 -17.45
CA THR A 74 -16.10 -7.42 -17.35
C THR A 74 -16.16 -6.23 -18.30
N MET A 75 -16.24 -4.99 -17.78
CA MET A 75 -15.88 -3.83 -18.59
C MET A 75 -14.45 -4.04 -19.09
N ALA A 76 -14.24 -3.87 -20.40
CA ALA A 76 -12.95 -4.11 -21.03
C ALA A 76 -11.92 -3.12 -20.44
N VAL A 77 -10.83 -3.66 -19.92
CA VAL A 77 -9.69 -2.84 -19.47
C VAL A 77 -8.94 -2.37 -20.73
N PRO A 78 -8.62 -1.08 -20.88
CA PRO A 78 -7.96 -0.57 -22.08
C PRO A 78 -6.66 -1.29 -22.45
N SER A 79 -5.90 -1.75 -21.45
CA SER A 79 -4.63 -2.44 -21.61
C SER A 79 -4.74 -3.90 -22.08
N GLY A 80 -5.93 -4.49 -22.06
CA GLY A 80 -6.13 -5.94 -22.24
C GLY A 80 -5.69 -6.80 -21.03
N LEU A 81 -5.12 -6.21 -19.98
CA LEU A 81 -4.84 -6.91 -18.72
C LEU A 81 -6.15 -7.30 -18.01
N PRO A 82 -6.17 -8.36 -17.18
CA PRO A 82 -7.37 -8.76 -16.45
C PRO A 82 -7.91 -7.63 -15.58
N ASN A 83 -9.23 -7.39 -15.59
CA ASN A 83 -9.83 -6.45 -14.65
C ASN A 83 -9.75 -7.02 -13.21
N TYR A 84 -9.49 -6.16 -12.22
CA TYR A 84 -9.58 -6.55 -10.82
C TYR A 84 -11.04 -6.56 -10.35
N THR A 85 -11.29 -7.24 -9.23
CA THR A 85 -12.57 -7.16 -8.52
C THR A 85 -12.33 -6.52 -7.17
N ARG A 86 -13.05 -5.45 -6.88
CA ARG A 86 -13.05 -4.75 -5.60
C ARG A 86 -14.09 -5.39 -4.69
N HIS A 87 -13.63 -5.91 -3.56
CA HIS A 87 -14.48 -6.41 -2.49
C HIS A 87 -14.43 -5.41 -1.33
N ILE A 88 -15.56 -4.79 -1.01
CA ILE A 88 -15.70 -3.88 0.14
C ILE A 88 -16.39 -4.66 1.26
N THR A 89 -15.88 -4.53 2.48
CA THR A 89 -16.43 -5.15 3.68
C THR A 89 -17.14 -4.12 4.56
N SER A 90 -18.08 -4.56 5.38
CA SER A 90 -18.73 -3.75 6.43
C SER A 90 -19.13 -4.65 7.61
N HIS A 91 -19.94 -4.14 8.54
CA HIS A 91 -20.54 -4.90 9.64
C HIS A 91 -22.07 -4.90 9.50
N ASN A 92 -22.72 -6.03 9.80
CA ASN A 92 -24.18 -6.07 9.92
C ASN A 92 -24.65 -5.44 11.24
N SER A 93 -25.97 -5.40 11.48
CA SER A 93 -26.57 -4.82 12.70
C SER A 93 -26.14 -5.51 14.01
N SER A 94 -25.61 -6.73 13.93
CA SER A 94 -25.08 -7.49 15.07
C SER A 94 -23.57 -7.27 15.29
N GLY A 95 -22.93 -6.47 14.44
CA GLY A 95 -21.48 -6.22 14.48
C GLY A 95 -20.64 -7.33 13.84
N GLU A 96 -21.23 -8.23 13.05
CA GLU A 96 -20.48 -9.28 12.33
C GLU A 96 -19.95 -8.75 11.00
N ALA A 97 -18.72 -9.13 10.64
CA ALA A 97 -18.12 -8.74 9.36
C ALA A 97 -18.85 -9.37 8.16
N ILE A 98 -19.15 -8.56 7.15
CA ILE A 98 -19.86 -8.95 5.92
C ILE A 98 -19.19 -8.37 4.68
N ILE A 99 -19.49 -8.93 3.50
CA ILE A 99 -19.20 -8.28 2.21
C ILE A 99 -20.30 -7.26 1.96
N HIS A 100 -19.93 -5.98 1.92
CA HIS A 100 -20.80 -4.89 1.50
C HIS A 100 -21.06 -4.95 -0.02
N SER A 101 -19.99 -5.07 -0.81
CA SER A 101 -20.10 -5.11 -2.27
C SER A 101 -18.93 -5.82 -2.94
N SER A 102 -19.16 -6.35 -4.14
CA SER A 102 -18.14 -6.96 -5.00
C SER A 102 -18.34 -6.47 -6.44
N THR A 103 -17.50 -5.54 -6.89
CA THR A 103 -17.65 -4.88 -8.20
C THR A 103 -16.36 -4.99 -9.02
N PRO A 104 -16.41 -5.09 -10.36
CA PRO A 104 -15.21 -4.92 -11.18
C PRO A 104 -14.61 -3.53 -10.97
N GLY A 105 -13.33 -3.35 -11.33
CA GLY A 105 -12.73 -2.02 -11.43
C GLY A 105 -13.34 -1.23 -12.58
N ASP A 106 -13.58 0.06 -12.34
CA ASP A 106 -14.03 1.00 -13.36
C ASP A 106 -12.81 1.70 -13.97
N TRP A 107 -12.57 1.46 -15.26
CA TRP A 107 -11.37 1.91 -15.95
C TRP A 107 -11.67 3.09 -16.88
N THR A 108 -10.73 4.03 -16.95
CA THR A 108 -10.74 5.16 -17.87
C THR A 108 -9.36 5.26 -18.54
N SER A 109 -9.34 5.51 -19.85
CA SER A 109 -8.11 5.84 -20.57
C SER A 109 -7.80 7.33 -20.44
N ILE A 110 -6.52 7.69 -20.24
CA ILE A 110 -6.04 9.08 -20.20
C ILE A 110 -4.81 9.22 -21.11
N GLY A 111 -4.63 10.42 -21.67
CA GLY A 111 -3.43 10.81 -22.39
C GLY A 111 -3.23 10.07 -23.70
N GLU A 112 -4.29 10.00 -24.53
CA GLU A 112 -4.29 9.27 -25.81
C GLU A 112 -4.03 7.75 -25.64
N ASP A 113 -4.74 7.12 -24.71
CA ASP A 113 -4.61 5.69 -24.37
C ASP A 113 -3.22 5.27 -23.85
N ARG A 114 -2.39 6.23 -23.42
CA ARG A 114 -1.08 5.93 -22.79
C ARG A 114 -1.21 5.39 -21.38
N PHE A 115 -2.34 5.66 -20.71
CA PHE A 115 -2.59 5.22 -19.35
C PHE A 115 -4.00 4.69 -19.17
N GLY A 116 -4.13 3.51 -18.57
CA GLY A 116 -5.39 3.03 -18.01
C GLY A 116 -5.45 3.36 -16.52
N PHE A 117 -6.47 4.07 -16.07
CA PHE A 117 -6.66 4.46 -14.68
C PHE A 117 -7.91 3.84 -14.09
N SER A 118 -7.80 3.32 -12.86
CA SER A 118 -8.93 2.87 -12.08
C SER A 118 -8.73 3.18 -10.60
N VAL A 119 -9.74 3.81 -9.97
CA VAL A 119 -9.68 4.12 -8.54
C VAL A 119 -10.40 3.02 -7.77
N ALA A 120 -9.65 2.28 -6.97
CA ALA A 120 -10.20 1.22 -6.14
C ALA A 120 -10.92 1.81 -4.91
N TYR A 121 -10.35 2.79 -4.23
CA TYR A 121 -11.01 3.39 -3.06
C TYR A 121 -10.44 4.75 -2.72
N THR A 122 -11.22 5.57 -2.04
CA THR A 122 -10.75 6.84 -1.47
C THR A 122 -11.29 7.01 -0.06
N THR A 123 -10.51 7.66 0.79
CA THR A 123 -11.00 8.25 2.05
C THR A 123 -10.85 9.77 1.96
N SER A 124 -11.71 10.51 2.65
CA SER A 124 -11.68 11.99 2.68
C SER A 124 -11.37 12.54 4.08
N SER A 125 -10.95 11.66 4.99
CA SER A 125 -10.51 11.97 6.35
C SER A 125 -9.45 10.97 6.80
N PHE A 126 -8.57 11.43 7.70
CA PHE A 126 -7.49 10.63 8.25
C PHE A 126 -7.33 10.96 9.74
N PRO A 127 -7.61 10.00 10.65
CA PRO A 127 -8.11 8.65 10.40
C PRO A 127 -9.49 8.62 9.71
N PRO A 128 -9.81 7.59 8.90
CA PRO A 128 -11.11 7.48 8.24
C PRO A 128 -12.24 7.13 9.23
N ASP A 129 -13.44 7.61 8.96
CA ASP A 129 -14.65 7.19 9.69
C ASP A 129 -15.34 6.04 8.96
N LEU A 130 -15.27 4.85 9.55
CA LEU A 130 -15.88 3.62 9.01
C LEU A 130 -17.25 3.31 9.63
N ASN A 131 -17.74 4.18 10.54
CA ASN A 131 -19.03 3.94 11.19
C ASN A 131 -20.16 4.19 10.19
N ASN A 132 -21.15 3.29 10.20
CA ASN A 132 -22.33 3.37 9.33
C ASN A 132 -21.96 3.58 7.85
N ASP A 133 -20.83 3.01 7.41
CA ASP A 133 -20.35 3.11 6.03
C ASP A 133 -20.15 4.57 5.54
N ALA A 134 -19.76 5.47 6.45
CA ALA A 134 -19.57 6.90 6.15
C ALA A 134 -18.46 7.12 5.10
N ASP A 135 -17.38 6.34 5.14
CA ASP A 135 -16.32 6.37 4.15
C ASP A 135 -16.78 5.85 2.77
N ILE A 136 -17.61 4.81 2.70
CA ILE A 136 -18.20 4.31 1.44
C ILE A 136 -19.06 5.40 0.80
N SER A 137 -19.87 6.09 1.60
CA SER A 137 -20.70 7.21 1.15
C SER A 137 -19.83 8.36 0.62
N SER A 138 -18.77 8.70 1.36
CA SER A 138 -17.80 9.74 0.98
C SER A 138 -17.01 9.38 -0.28
N HIS A 139 -16.64 8.11 -0.44
CA HIS A 139 -15.98 7.58 -1.64
C HIS A 139 -16.90 7.70 -2.85
N THR A 140 -18.14 7.24 -2.73
CA THR A 140 -19.15 7.32 -3.80
C THR A 140 -19.34 8.76 -4.27
N ALA A 141 -19.58 9.68 -3.33
CA ALA A 141 -19.73 11.11 -3.64
C ALA A 141 -18.49 11.70 -4.32
N LYS A 142 -17.28 11.30 -3.89
CA LYS A 142 -16.02 11.74 -4.51
C LYS A 142 -15.91 11.24 -5.96
N MET A 143 -16.22 9.97 -6.23
CA MET A 143 -16.19 9.42 -7.59
C MET A 143 -17.24 10.07 -8.50
N GLU A 144 -18.45 10.32 -7.99
CA GLU A 144 -19.53 11.00 -8.73
C GLU A 144 -19.20 12.46 -9.06
N SER A 145 -18.45 13.15 -8.19
CA SER A 145 -18.04 14.53 -8.42
C SER A 145 -17.13 14.69 -9.65
N LYS A 146 -16.49 13.60 -10.11
CA LYS A 146 -15.46 13.58 -11.15
C LYS A 146 -14.33 14.59 -10.90
N ASN A 147 -14.16 15.03 -9.66
CA ASN A 147 -13.16 15.99 -9.22
C ASN A 147 -12.26 15.32 -8.18
N LEU A 148 -11.33 14.50 -8.68
CA LEU A 148 -10.34 13.81 -7.89
C LEU A 148 -8.98 14.01 -8.54
N GLY A 149 -8.11 14.77 -7.88
CA GLY A 149 -6.69 14.88 -8.24
C GLY A 149 -5.92 13.59 -7.97
N LEU A 150 -4.59 13.66 -8.01
CA LEU A 150 -3.76 12.50 -7.65
C LEU A 150 -3.91 12.15 -6.16
N VAL A 151 -3.93 13.16 -5.30
CA VAL A 151 -4.15 13.04 -3.86
C VAL A 151 -5.56 13.53 -3.51
N ASN A 152 -6.16 12.95 -2.46
CA ASN A 152 -7.39 13.47 -1.87
C ASN A 152 -7.03 14.10 -0.52
N PRO A 153 -7.26 15.41 -0.32
CA PRO A 153 -6.88 16.10 0.91
C PRO A 153 -7.44 15.43 2.16
N ASN A 154 -6.63 15.39 3.21
CA ASN A 154 -6.89 14.73 4.49
C ASN A 154 -7.22 13.24 4.39
N GLY A 155 -6.93 12.56 3.29
CA GLY A 155 -7.33 11.16 3.13
C GLY A 155 -6.33 10.35 2.34
N THR A 156 -6.84 9.30 1.72
CA THR A 156 -6.08 8.36 0.91
C THR A 156 -6.75 8.13 -0.44
N VAL A 157 -5.93 7.78 -1.43
CA VAL A 157 -6.39 7.26 -2.72
C VAL A 157 -5.69 5.95 -3.03
N CYS A 158 -6.45 4.88 -3.17
CA CYS A 158 -5.99 3.59 -3.69
C CYS A 158 -6.40 3.49 -5.15
N ARG A 159 -5.43 3.44 -6.06
CA ARG A 159 -5.66 3.38 -7.52
C ARG A 159 -4.76 2.38 -8.20
N VAL A 160 -5.23 1.84 -9.31
CA VAL A 160 -4.48 0.97 -10.21
C VAL A 160 -4.22 1.73 -11.50
N VAL A 161 -2.98 1.68 -11.99
CA VAL A 161 -2.57 2.34 -13.22
C VAL A 161 -1.88 1.33 -14.13
N ASP A 162 -2.36 1.29 -15.37
CA ASP A 162 -1.76 0.55 -16.47
C ASP A 162 -0.99 1.53 -17.34
N PHE A 163 0.28 1.25 -17.59
CA PHE A 163 1.18 2.05 -18.41
C PHE A 163 1.37 1.38 -19.76
N ALA A 164 1.01 2.08 -20.85
CA ALA A 164 1.14 1.56 -22.20
C ALA A 164 2.62 1.29 -22.55
N PRO A 165 2.90 0.45 -23.56
CA PRO A 165 4.26 0.30 -24.07
C PRO A 165 4.84 1.63 -24.55
N ASN A 166 6.15 1.83 -24.37
CA ASN A 166 6.88 3.06 -24.73
C ASN A 166 6.27 4.35 -24.16
N THR A 167 5.67 4.30 -22.97
CA THR A 167 5.11 5.50 -22.34
C THR A 167 6.22 6.33 -21.71
N ASP A 168 6.36 7.58 -22.15
CA ASP A 168 7.27 8.55 -21.55
C ASP A 168 6.90 8.85 -20.08
N PRO A 169 7.90 9.12 -19.22
CA PRO A 169 7.66 9.42 -17.83
C PRO A 169 6.89 10.73 -17.70
N PHE A 170 5.73 10.66 -17.08
CA PHE A 170 5.03 11.85 -16.64
C PHE A 170 5.63 12.35 -15.32
N MET A 171 6.53 13.33 -15.41
CA MET A 171 7.20 13.91 -14.23
C MET A 171 6.22 14.77 -13.43
N HIS A 172 6.01 14.42 -12.16
CA HIS A 172 5.16 15.16 -11.22
C HIS A 172 5.61 14.97 -9.76
N ARG A 173 5.13 15.88 -8.90
CA ARG A 173 5.27 15.83 -7.45
C ARG A 173 3.91 16.11 -6.81
N THR A 174 3.56 15.31 -5.81
CA THR A 174 2.35 15.48 -4.99
C THR A 174 2.72 15.66 -3.53
N ARG A 175 1.87 16.35 -2.76
CA ARG A 175 1.99 16.39 -1.29
C ARG A 175 1.43 15.10 -0.69
N SER A 176 2.16 14.01 -0.87
CA SER A 176 1.75 12.71 -0.36
C SER A 176 2.91 11.80 0.01
N LEU A 177 2.58 10.77 0.80
CA LEU A 177 3.36 9.55 0.91
C LEU A 177 2.67 8.49 0.07
N ASP A 178 3.40 7.93 -0.90
CA ASP A 178 2.83 6.94 -1.81
C ASP A 178 3.51 5.58 -1.64
N TYR A 179 2.71 4.53 -1.64
CA TYR A 179 3.17 3.15 -1.80
C TYR A 179 2.83 2.68 -3.21
N GLY A 180 3.84 2.64 -4.09
CA GLY A 180 3.73 2.16 -5.45
C GLY A 180 4.20 0.71 -5.56
N VAL A 181 3.34 -0.21 -5.98
CA VAL A 181 3.64 -1.65 -6.07
C VAL A 181 3.51 -2.11 -7.50
N VAL A 182 4.54 -2.77 -8.04
CA VAL A 182 4.46 -3.37 -9.39
C VAL A 182 3.66 -4.67 -9.31
N LEU A 183 2.49 -4.69 -9.95
CA LEU A 183 1.62 -5.87 -9.99
C LEU A 183 1.88 -6.75 -11.22
N GLU A 184 2.26 -6.16 -12.34
CA GLU A 184 2.52 -6.85 -13.61
C GLU A 184 3.55 -6.08 -14.43
N GLY A 185 4.45 -6.79 -15.12
CA GLY A 185 5.50 -6.19 -15.94
C GLY A 185 6.68 -5.61 -15.13
N GLU A 186 7.33 -4.60 -15.71
CA GLU A 186 8.44 -3.85 -15.13
C GLU A 186 8.23 -2.36 -15.40
N ILE A 187 8.68 -1.50 -14.49
CA ILE A 187 8.56 -0.04 -14.59
C ILE A 187 9.89 0.60 -14.19
N ILE A 188 10.26 1.70 -14.83
CA ILE A 188 11.37 2.53 -14.39
C ILE A 188 10.81 3.71 -13.61
N MET A 189 11.21 3.83 -12.34
CA MET A 189 11.02 5.04 -11.55
C MET A 189 12.16 6.00 -11.86
N GLU A 190 11.83 7.21 -12.31
CA GLU A 190 12.79 8.27 -12.62
C GLU A 190 12.58 9.44 -11.66
N LEU A 191 13.67 10.01 -11.13
CA LEU A 191 13.67 11.18 -10.24
C LEU A 191 14.25 12.40 -10.96
N ASP A 192 13.93 13.60 -10.48
CA ASP A 192 14.44 14.86 -11.05
C ASP A 192 15.96 15.06 -10.87
N SER A 193 16.60 14.30 -9.97
CA SER A 193 18.07 14.22 -9.85
C SER A 193 18.73 13.49 -11.02
N GLY A 194 17.95 12.81 -11.88
CA GLY A 194 18.44 11.91 -12.93
C GLY A 194 18.66 10.47 -12.46
N GLU A 195 18.53 10.20 -11.17
CA GLU A 195 18.52 8.84 -10.63
C GLU A 195 17.30 8.07 -11.15
N ASN A 196 17.51 6.79 -11.45
CA ASN A 196 16.44 5.91 -11.88
C ASN A 196 16.65 4.48 -11.36
N VAL A 197 15.53 3.77 -11.16
CA VAL A 197 15.52 2.38 -10.70
C VAL A 197 14.53 1.60 -11.56
N LEU A 198 14.98 0.50 -12.16
CA LEU A 198 14.10 -0.50 -12.77
C LEU A 198 13.48 -1.35 -11.65
N MET A 199 12.17 -1.25 -11.50
CA MET A 199 11.36 -2.03 -10.58
C MET A 199 10.63 -3.14 -11.32
N LYS A 200 10.57 -4.32 -10.72
CA LYS A 200 9.93 -5.52 -11.25
C LYS A 200 8.72 -5.92 -10.44
N LYS A 201 7.89 -6.81 -10.98
CA LYS A 201 6.75 -7.38 -10.27
C LYS A 201 7.10 -7.80 -8.83
N GLY A 202 6.36 -7.27 -7.87
CA GLY A 202 6.57 -7.46 -6.44
C GLY A 202 7.40 -6.37 -5.75
N ASP A 203 8.12 -5.54 -6.50
CA ASP A 203 8.85 -4.40 -5.94
C ASP A 203 7.90 -3.29 -5.48
N ILE A 204 8.34 -2.58 -4.43
CA ILE A 204 7.58 -1.52 -3.77
C ILE A 204 8.44 -0.25 -3.73
N ALA A 205 7.92 0.83 -4.27
CA ALA A 205 8.42 2.18 -4.06
C ALA A 205 7.72 2.82 -2.87
N VAL A 206 8.52 3.44 -1.99
CA VAL A 206 8.02 4.32 -0.93
C VAL A 206 8.35 5.75 -1.36
N GLN A 207 7.39 6.39 -2.03
CA GLN A 207 7.56 7.70 -2.61
C GLN A 207 7.23 8.80 -1.58
N ARG A 208 8.21 9.60 -1.21
CA ARG A 208 8.11 10.54 -0.07
C ARG A 208 7.93 11.99 -0.54
N GLY A 209 6.92 12.23 -1.39
CA GLY A 209 6.63 13.55 -1.97
C GLY A 209 7.76 14.10 -2.85
N THR A 210 8.47 13.19 -3.52
CA THR A 210 9.57 13.48 -4.43
C THR A 210 9.06 13.67 -5.87
N MET A 211 9.70 14.56 -6.63
CA MET A 211 9.40 14.71 -8.06
C MET A 211 9.84 13.45 -8.80
N HIS A 212 8.93 12.87 -9.57
CA HIS A 212 9.16 11.56 -10.17
C HIS A 212 8.29 11.30 -11.40
N GLY A 213 8.71 10.31 -12.18
CA GLY A 213 7.95 9.78 -13.31
C GLY A 213 8.07 8.26 -13.39
N TRP A 214 7.07 7.66 -14.02
CA TRP A 214 6.99 6.22 -14.24
C TRP A 214 7.05 5.96 -15.74
N ARG A 215 8.10 5.28 -16.20
CA ARG A 215 8.28 4.90 -17.60
C ARG A 215 8.15 3.40 -17.75
N ASN A 216 7.30 2.95 -18.68
CA ASN A 216 7.28 1.55 -19.09
C ASN A 216 8.39 1.32 -20.14
N PRO A 217 9.46 0.54 -19.83
CA PRO A 217 10.53 0.29 -20.78
C PRO A 217 10.15 -0.71 -21.88
N SER A 218 9.02 -1.41 -21.74
CA SER A 218 8.57 -2.39 -22.71
C SER A 218 8.05 -1.73 -23.98
N LYS A 219 8.38 -2.32 -25.13
CA LYS A 219 7.90 -1.89 -26.45
C LYS A 219 6.58 -2.51 -26.86
N GLU A 220 6.18 -3.59 -26.17
CA GLU A 220 5.08 -4.45 -26.59
C GLU A 220 4.05 -4.68 -25.47
N ASN A 221 4.49 -4.72 -24.22
CA ASN A 221 3.65 -5.15 -23.09
C ASN A 221 3.30 -3.98 -22.18
N TRP A 222 2.05 -3.99 -21.71
CA TRP A 222 1.59 -3.10 -20.65
C TRP A 222 2.20 -3.50 -19.31
N THR A 223 2.40 -2.50 -18.44
CA THR A 223 2.84 -2.68 -17.05
C THR A 223 1.74 -2.17 -16.12
N ARG A 224 1.48 -2.87 -15.01
CA ARG A 224 0.47 -2.45 -14.01
C ARG A 224 1.10 -2.15 -12.68
N MET A 225 0.69 -1.02 -12.09
CA MET A 225 1.02 -0.66 -10.72
C MET A 225 -0.24 -0.42 -9.87
N LEU A 226 -0.14 -0.74 -8.58
CA LEU A 226 -1.05 -0.24 -7.55
C LEU A 226 -0.38 0.93 -6.84
N PHE A 227 -1.11 2.00 -6.61
CA PHE A 227 -0.67 3.13 -5.80
C PHE A 227 -1.63 3.34 -4.64
N VAL A 228 -1.09 3.51 -3.44
CA VAL A 228 -1.80 4.08 -2.29
C VAL A 228 -1.15 5.40 -1.95
N LEU A 229 -1.83 6.51 -2.25
CA LEU A 229 -1.39 7.86 -1.95
C LEU A 229 -2.06 8.33 -0.67
N GLN A 230 -1.29 8.76 0.32
CA GLN A 230 -1.78 9.33 1.57
C GLN A 230 -1.37 10.80 1.65
N ASP A 231 -2.31 11.71 1.91
CA ASP A 231 -2.00 13.12 2.15
C ASP A 231 -0.98 13.25 3.29
N CYS A 232 -0.10 14.23 3.19
CA CYS A 232 0.97 14.42 4.16
C CYS A 232 1.12 15.89 4.55
N LYS A 233 1.89 16.13 5.62
CA LYS A 233 2.25 17.48 6.04
C LYS A 233 3.06 18.16 4.92
N PRO A 234 3.05 19.51 4.85
CA PRO A 234 3.89 20.25 3.90
C PRO A 234 5.35 19.80 3.95
N ILE A 235 5.96 19.71 2.77
CA ILE A 235 7.34 19.27 2.59
C ILE A 235 8.20 20.51 2.37
N SER A 236 9.39 20.55 2.97
CA SER A 236 10.36 21.61 2.77
C SER A 236 11.74 21.02 2.53
N ALA A 237 12.48 21.64 1.61
CA ALA A 237 13.89 21.37 1.42
C ALA A 237 14.72 21.91 2.60
N GLU A 238 15.99 21.53 2.69
CA GLU A 238 16.90 21.95 3.77
C GLU A 238 17.06 23.49 3.84
N ASP A 239 16.97 24.17 2.70
CA ASP A 239 17.03 25.64 2.59
C ASP A 239 15.72 26.34 2.99
N GLY A 240 14.70 25.58 3.40
CA GLY A 240 13.38 26.08 3.78
C GLY A 240 12.41 26.29 2.62
N LYS A 241 12.81 26.00 1.37
CA LYS A 241 11.91 26.08 0.22
C LYS A 241 10.79 25.05 0.35
N GLN A 242 9.53 25.51 0.30
CA GLN A 242 8.39 24.61 0.25
C GLN A 242 8.33 23.85 -1.07
N LEU A 243 8.11 22.55 -0.98
CA LEU A 243 7.96 21.63 -2.11
C LEU A 243 6.48 21.25 -2.21
N GLY A 244 5.72 22.10 -2.90
CA GLY A 244 4.29 21.88 -3.16
C GLY A 244 4.03 20.89 -4.30
N GLU A 245 2.74 20.75 -4.63
CA GLU A 245 2.31 20.01 -5.81
C GLU A 245 2.86 20.64 -7.10
N ASP A 246 3.32 19.78 -8.00
CA ASP A 246 3.81 20.15 -9.32
C ASP A 246 3.41 19.03 -10.28
N LEU A 247 2.37 19.24 -11.07
CA LEU A 247 1.85 18.27 -12.04
C LEU A 247 2.55 18.37 -13.41
N GLY A 248 3.71 19.02 -13.47
CA GLY A 248 4.43 19.23 -14.71
C GLY A 248 3.62 20.01 -15.75
N LYS A 249 3.91 19.77 -17.03
CA LYS A 249 3.28 20.50 -18.16
C LYS A 249 2.00 19.85 -18.70
N SER A 250 1.54 18.71 -18.18
CA SER A 250 0.32 18.09 -18.72
C SER A 250 -0.91 18.73 -18.09
N SER A 251 -1.75 19.31 -18.93
CA SER A 251 -3.01 19.98 -18.58
C SER A 251 -4.13 19.03 -18.13
N ASP A 252 -3.90 17.72 -18.16
CA ASP A 252 -4.98 16.73 -18.16
C ASP A 252 -5.25 16.14 -16.77
N LEU A 253 -4.38 16.40 -15.79
CA LEU A 253 -4.59 15.98 -14.41
C LEU A 253 -5.19 17.12 -13.58
N PRO A 254 -6.33 16.88 -12.91
CA PRO A 254 -6.87 17.87 -11.99
C PRO A 254 -5.93 18.02 -10.78
N PRO A 255 -5.78 19.24 -10.23
CA PRO A 255 -5.01 19.45 -9.01
C PRO A 255 -5.63 18.69 -7.84
N SER A 256 -4.80 18.25 -6.89
CA SER A 256 -5.28 17.55 -5.68
C SER A 256 -6.13 18.46 -4.80
N ASP A 257 -5.84 19.77 -4.86
CA ASP A 257 -6.45 20.80 -4.06
C ASP A 257 -6.93 21.89 -5.05
N GLY A 258 -8.19 22.33 -4.97
CA GLY A 258 -8.67 23.50 -5.74
C GLY A 258 -8.00 24.83 -5.34
N ALA A 259 -6.95 24.80 -4.52
CA ALA A 259 -6.22 25.95 -4.04
C ALA A 259 -4.74 25.61 -3.97
N ASN A 260 -3.92 26.46 -4.59
CA ASN A 260 -2.49 26.56 -4.36
C ASN A 260 -2.19 26.48 -2.85
N ALA A 261 -1.37 25.50 -2.44
CA ALA A 261 -0.74 25.47 -1.12
C ALA A 261 0.74 25.12 -1.29
#